data_AF-A0A1X6PIX2-F1
#
_entry.id   AF-A0A1X6PIX2-F1
#
_cell.length_a   1.000
_cell.length_b   1.000
_cell.length_c   1.000
_cell.angle_alpha   90.00
_cell.angle_beta   90.00
_cell.angle_gamma   90.00
#
_symmetry.space_group_name_H-M   'P 1'
#
loop_
_entity.id
_entity.type
_entity.pdbx_description
1 polymer ?
#
loop_
_entity_poly.entity_id
_entity_poly.type
_entity_poly.pdbx_seq_one_letter_code
_entity_poly.pdbx_strand_id
1 'polypeptide(L)'
;MSAFVPAAVPATGGRRHGAAGAFVTRRSLHVAPQPAAAASRRAACTPMATAAAEPTKNTTLSGRGGKTDSDSVTDDPAPLNAAAPATESKFYQKYNTYRGKDVPTVSETMTKFNELFPRPVPSVYRNIISEILMTTHLAKHCAMWKYDAIFAYGFDETFNEFLQFYPIESERTALYHAVANSLGFSPEELAKDASSVRSWAEGKSEADIFAASKAGAGDASEPAVAALQYVANADEFDFYYSRLHGIGVIKLMAGAGVELTPENAGRWSDELQVPKAKLTTELGTYEAAVERLKAAEQLFAEIAARDARKTAERLERRAEQAAAEATEAENEA
;
A
#
# COMPACT_ATOMS: atom_id res chain seq x y z
N MET A 1 32.89 67.61 3.81
CA MET A 1 31.72 68.48 3.59
C MET A 1 30.90 67.79 2.51
N SER A 2 29.72 67.19 2.68
CA SER A 2 28.64 67.19 3.70
C SER A 2 28.23 65.72 3.90
N ALA A 3 27.98 65.16 5.09
CA ALA A 3 27.05 65.48 6.18
C ALA A 3 25.56 65.18 5.89
N PHE A 4 25.04 64.24 6.69
CA PHE A 4 23.73 64.23 7.36
C PHE A 4 22.49 63.56 6.71
N VAL A 5 22.23 62.33 7.15
CA VAL A 5 21.08 61.82 7.96
C VAL A 5 19.63 61.96 7.39
N PRO A 6 18.75 60.94 7.61
CA PRO A 6 17.46 60.77 6.96
C PRO A 6 16.29 61.40 7.74
N ALA A 7 15.14 61.57 7.10
CA ALA A 7 13.92 62.06 7.75
C ALA A 7 12.72 61.13 7.48
N ALA A 8 11.99 60.88 8.56
CA ALA A 8 10.85 60.01 8.72
C ALA A 8 9.53 60.63 8.23
N VAL A 9 8.59 59.73 7.87
CA VAL A 9 7.14 59.68 8.15
C VAL A 9 6.36 60.99 8.38
N PRO A 10 5.13 61.09 7.84
CA PRO A 10 3.99 61.39 8.71
C PRO A 10 2.90 60.30 8.64
N ALA A 11 2.38 60.02 9.83
CA ALA A 11 1.30 59.09 10.13
C ALA A 11 -0.03 59.84 10.20
N THR A 12 -1.12 59.21 9.76
CA THR A 12 -2.51 59.36 10.25
C THR A 12 -3.31 58.22 9.61
N GLY A 13 -3.65 57.13 10.31
CA GLY A 13 -4.81 57.01 11.21
C GLY A 13 -5.91 56.23 10.47
N GLY A 14 -6.61 55.22 10.97
CA GLY A 14 -6.67 54.50 12.22
C GLY A 14 -7.85 53.49 12.13
N ARG A 15 -7.83 52.46 12.98
CA ARG A 15 -8.89 51.45 13.30
C ARG A 15 -9.10 50.32 12.26
N ARG A 16 -8.68 49.08 12.54
CA ARG A 16 -9.12 48.06 13.54
C ARG A 16 -10.33 47.23 13.07
N HIS A 17 -10.04 45.99 12.65
CA HIS A 17 -10.67 44.70 13.02
C HIS A 17 -9.74 43.64 12.38
N GLY A 18 -9.10 42.67 13.04
CA GLY A 18 -9.42 41.99 14.29
C GLY A 18 -10.04 40.63 14.00
N ALA A 19 -9.29 39.68 13.45
CA ALA A 19 -9.67 38.27 13.37
C ALA A 19 -8.46 37.37 13.63
N ALA A 20 -8.32 36.96 14.89
CA ALA A 20 -7.56 35.78 15.33
C ALA A 20 -8.18 34.52 14.68
N GLY A 21 -7.43 33.53 14.21
CA GLY A 21 -6.67 32.64 15.07
C GLY A 21 -7.60 31.61 15.72
N ALA A 22 -8.10 30.65 14.94
CA ALA A 22 -8.93 29.56 15.44
C ALA A 22 -8.12 28.25 15.40
N PHE A 23 -7.42 27.99 16.50
CA PHE A 23 -6.86 26.69 16.87
C PHE A 23 -8.04 25.79 17.28
N VAL A 24 -8.36 24.77 16.49
CA VAL A 24 -9.39 23.79 16.86
C VAL A 24 -8.76 22.74 17.75
N THR A 25 -8.95 22.88 19.05
CA THR A 25 -8.65 21.85 20.05
C THR A 25 -9.57 20.64 19.84
N ARG A 26 -8.99 19.47 19.52
CA ARG A 26 -9.69 18.17 19.55
C ARG A 26 -10.22 17.91 20.96
N ARG A 27 -11.52 17.66 21.05
CA ARG A 27 -12.23 17.30 22.29
C ARG A 27 -12.02 15.81 22.57
N SER A 28 -11.36 15.50 23.68
CA SER A 28 -11.24 14.12 24.20
C SER A 28 -12.62 13.57 24.55
N LEU A 29 -13.03 12.50 23.88
CA LEU A 29 -14.20 11.71 24.27
C LEU A 29 -13.79 10.77 25.41
N HIS A 30 -14.18 11.13 26.63
CA HIS A 30 -14.23 10.22 27.77
C HIS A 30 -15.35 9.20 27.53
N VAL A 31 -14.99 7.92 27.40
CA VAL A 31 -15.94 6.80 27.49
C VAL A 31 -16.06 6.42 28.96
N ALA A 32 -17.22 6.68 29.55
CA ALA A 32 -17.59 6.17 30.88
C ALA A 32 -18.07 4.70 30.75
N PRO A 33 -17.83 3.84 31.75
CA PRO A 33 -18.18 2.42 31.69
C PRO A 33 -19.67 2.22 31.99
N GLN A 34 -20.36 1.37 31.23
CA GLN A 34 -21.70 0.88 31.59
C GLN A 34 -21.64 -0.53 32.21
N PRO A 35 -22.58 -0.85 33.12
CA PRO A 35 -22.42 -1.91 34.11
C PRO A 35 -22.89 -3.29 33.64
N ALA A 36 -22.31 -4.31 34.27
CA ALA A 36 -22.70 -5.71 34.17
C ALA A 36 -24.12 -5.96 34.66
N ALA A 37 -24.89 -6.74 33.90
CA ALA A 37 -26.09 -7.41 34.39
C ALA A 37 -26.00 -8.91 34.07
N ALA A 38 -25.79 -9.68 35.13
CA ALA A 38 -25.92 -11.13 35.15
C ALA A 38 -27.37 -11.52 35.45
N ALA A 39 -27.95 -12.48 34.71
CA ALA A 39 -28.86 -13.47 35.27
C ALA A 39 -29.14 -14.61 34.28
N SER A 40 -28.85 -15.81 34.76
CA SER A 40 -29.01 -17.14 34.19
C SER A 40 -30.46 -17.63 34.23
N ARG A 41 -30.86 -18.51 33.28
CA ARG A 41 -31.47 -19.84 33.57
C ARG A 41 -31.62 -20.74 32.32
N ARG A 42 -30.90 -21.88 32.38
CA ARG A 42 -31.18 -23.27 31.93
C ARG A 42 -32.61 -23.59 31.45
N ALA A 43 -32.90 -24.57 30.57
CA ALA A 43 -32.15 -25.70 29.98
C ALA A 43 -33.01 -26.37 28.87
N ALA A 44 -32.37 -27.11 27.94
CA ALA A 44 -32.73 -28.50 27.58
C ALA A 44 -31.72 -29.08 26.55
N CYS A 45 -31.03 -30.15 26.94
CA CYS A 45 -30.18 -31.00 26.10
C CYS A 45 -31.01 -32.01 25.30
N THR A 46 -30.60 -32.35 24.07
CA THR A 46 -30.24 -33.74 23.68
C THR A 46 -29.40 -33.74 22.38
N PRO A 47 -28.52 -34.73 22.14
CA PRO A 47 -27.31 -34.60 21.32
C PRO A 47 -27.42 -35.29 19.94
N MET A 48 -26.56 -34.92 18.98
CA MET A 48 -26.14 -35.88 17.95
C MET A 48 -24.81 -35.51 17.25
N ALA A 49 -23.90 -36.50 17.31
CA ALA A 49 -22.88 -36.88 16.33
C ALA A 49 -21.75 -35.90 15.97
N THR A 50 -20.62 -36.12 16.63
CA THR A 50 -19.26 -35.88 16.11
C THR A 50 -19.01 -36.68 14.83
N ALA A 51 -18.60 -36.01 13.75
CA ALA A 51 -17.95 -36.65 12.61
C ALA A 51 -16.65 -35.88 12.29
N ALA A 52 -15.53 -36.52 12.62
CA ALA A 52 -14.20 -36.11 12.22
C ALA A 52 -14.05 -36.28 10.70
N ALA A 53 -13.58 -35.24 10.01
CA ALA A 53 -13.21 -35.33 8.60
C ALA A 53 -11.81 -35.94 8.47
N GLU A 54 -11.73 -37.17 7.97
CA GLU A 54 -10.49 -37.81 7.54
C GLU A 54 -10.08 -37.37 6.12
N PRO A 55 -8.77 -37.37 5.81
CA PRO A 55 -8.22 -36.83 4.57
C PRO A 55 -8.48 -37.75 3.36
N THR A 56 -8.97 -37.17 2.27
CA THR A 56 -9.21 -37.85 1.00
C THR A 56 -7.92 -38.39 0.38
N LYS A 57 -7.88 -39.71 0.20
CA LYS A 57 -6.83 -40.47 -0.48
C LYS A 57 -6.92 -40.33 -2.00
N ASN A 58 -5.79 -40.05 -2.64
CA ASN A 58 -5.59 -40.12 -4.08
C ASN A 58 -6.04 -41.48 -4.63
N THR A 59 -6.95 -41.46 -5.59
CA THR A 59 -7.40 -42.65 -6.32
C THR A 59 -6.37 -43.01 -7.39
N THR A 60 -5.54 -44.00 -7.10
CA THR A 60 -4.84 -44.81 -8.10
C THR A 60 -5.83 -45.80 -8.72
N LEU A 61 -6.16 -45.62 -9.99
CA LEU A 61 -6.84 -46.63 -10.80
C LEU A 61 -5.79 -47.47 -11.54
N SER A 62 -5.69 -48.74 -11.14
CA SER A 62 -5.01 -49.79 -11.90
C SER A 62 -6.03 -50.51 -12.78
N GLY A 63 -5.74 -50.63 -14.08
CA GLY A 63 -6.60 -51.37 -15.00
C GLY A 63 -6.05 -51.58 -16.42
N ARG A 64 -5.16 -52.59 -16.55
CA ARG A 64 -5.22 -53.64 -17.60
C ARG A 64 -4.90 -53.29 -19.07
N GLY A 65 -3.63 -53.52 -19.43
CA GLY A 65 -3.18 -54.36 -20.57
C GLY A 65 -3.56 -53.98 -22.01
N GLY A 66 -2.61 -53.37 -22.73
CA GLY A 66 -2.52 -53.36 -24.19
C GLY A 66 -1.14 -52.88 -24.64
N LYS A 67 -0.34 -53.77 -25.26
CA LYS A 67 0.95 -53.47 -25.88
C LYS A 67 0.73 -52.65 -27.16
N THR A 68 1.40 -51.51 -27.31
CA THR A 68 1.98 -51.03 -28.58
C THR A 68 3.06 -49.98 -28.28
N ASP A 69 4.29 -50.36 -28.64
CA ASP A 69 5.39 -49.55 -29.17
C ASP A 69 5.85 -48.32 -28.38
N SER A 70 6.88 -48.57 -27.59
CA SER A 70 7.87 -47.59 -27.17
C SER A 70 8.65 -47.09 -28.39
N ASP A 71 8.29 -45.94 -28.93
CA ASP A 71 9.19 -45.12 -29.72
C ASP A 71 8.85 -43.62 -29.57
N SER A 72 9.83 -42.89 -29.04
CA SER A 72 10.01 -41.43 -29.12
C SER A 72 8.80 -40.53 -28.84
N VAL A 73 8.62 -40.15 -27.58
CA VAL A 73 8.17 -38.79 -27.26
C VAL A 73 9.24 -38.16 -26.39
N THR A 74 10.25 -37.59 -27.05
CA THR A 74 10.99 -36.47 -26.46
C THR A 74 10.04 -35.29 -26.51
N ASP A 75 9.25 -35.10 -25.46
CA ASP A 75 8.60 -33.81 -25.20
C ASP A 75 9.70 -32.82 -24.79
N ASP A 76 10.51 -32.41 -25.77
CA ASP A 76 11.28 -31.19 -25.65
C ASP A 76 10.26 -30.06 -25.48
N PRO A 77 10.29 -29.29 -24.37
CA PRO A 77 9.39 -28.17 -24.23
C PRO A 77 9.62 -27.24 -25.42
N ALA A 78 8.54 -26.97 -26.18
CA ALA A 78 8.60 -26.10 -27.34
C ALA A 78 9.40 -24.84 -26.99
N PRO A 79 10.36 -24.42 -27.83
CA PRO A 79 11.18 -23.27 -27.53
C PRO A 79 10.27 -22.07 -27.25
N LEU A 80 10.65 -21.21 -26.30
CA LEU A 80 9.87 -20.03 -25.85
C LEU A 80 9.33 -19.19 -27.03
N ASN A 81 9.93 -19.31 -28.21
CA ASN A 81 9.66 -18.56 -29.43
C ASN A 81 9.10 -19.39 -30.62
N ALA A 82 8.62 -20.62 -30.44
CA ALA A 82 8.00 -21.38 -31.54
C ALA A 82 6.77 -20.66 -32.13
N ALA A 83 6.62 -20.67 -33.46
CA ALA A 83 5.45 -20.13 -34.14
C ALA A 83 4.18 -20.89 -33.69
N ALA A 84 3.13 -20.15 -33.32
CA ALA A 84 1.92 -20.77 -32.80
C ALA A 84 1.07 -21.38 -33.94
N PRO A 85 0.37 -22.49 -33.68
CA PRO A 85 -0.61 -23.03 -34.62
C PRO A 85 -1.84 -22.10 -34.73
N ALA A 86 -2.45 -22.08 -35.93
CA ALA A 86 -3.47 -21.14 -36.39
C ALA A 86 -4.85 -21.17 -35.68
N THR A 87 -4.97 -21.78 -34.50
CA THR A 87 -6.19 -21.79 -33.67
C THR A 87 -6.11 -20.75 -32.54
N GLU A 88 -5.61 -19.56 -32.87
CA GLU A 88 -5.18 -18.54 -31.90
C GLU A 88 -6.34 -17.98 -31.07
N SER A 89 -6.25 -18.11 -29.75
CA SER A 89 -7.09 -17.40 -28.78
C SER A 89 -7.06 -15.88 -29.05
N LYS A 90 -8.17 -15.18 -28.76
CA LYS A 90 -8.24 -13.71 -28.86
C LYS A 90 -7.08 -13.01 -28.12
N PHE A 91 -6.62 -13.57 -27.00
CA PHE A 91 -5.46 -13.06 -26.28
C PHE A 91 -4.19 -13.06 -27.15
N TYR A 92 -3.95 -14.18 -27.84
CA TYR A 92 -2.78 -14.32 -28.71
C TYR A 92 -2.87 -13.34 -29.86
N GLN A 93 -4.03 -13.27 -30.54
CA GLN A 93 -4.24 -12.33 -31.64
C GLN A 93 -3.96 -10.87 -31.21
N LYS A 94 -4.36 -10.51 -29.99
CA LYS A 94 -4.17 -9.16 -29.44
C LYS A 94 -2.73 -8.84 -29.05
N TYR A 95 -2.00 -9.81 -28.48
CA TYR A 95 -0.70 -9.56 -27.86
C TYR A 95 0.48 -10.27 -28.55
N ASN A 96 0.28 -10.91 -29.71
CA ASN A 96 1.34 -11.62 -30.44
C ASN A 96 2.57 -10.72 -30.73
N THR A 97 2.35 -9.42 -30.90
CA THR A 97 3.44 -8.44 -31.11
C THR A 97 4.43 -8.33 -29.94
N TYR A 98 4.10 -8.88 -28.76
CA TYR A 98 5.01 -8.93 -27.61
C TYR A 98 5.85 -10.21 -27.55
N ARG A 99 5.55 -11.22 -28.38
CA ARG A 99 6.29 -12.49 -28.41
C ARG A 99 7.76 -12.26 -28.75
N GLY A 100 8.66 -12.87 -27.97
CA GLY A 100 10.10 -12.77 -28.17
C GLY A 100 10.70 -11.41 -27.85
N LYS A 101 9.91 -10.44 -27.37
CA LYS A 101 10.46 -9.20 -26.82
C LYS A 101 11.15 -9.48 -25.49
N ASP A 102 12.30 -8.85 -25.32
CA ASP A 102 13.03 -8.92 -24.06
C ASP A 102 12.29 -8.15 -22.98
N VAL A 103 12.24 -8.72 -21.78
CA VAL A 103 11.52 -8.18 -20.63
C VAL A 103 12.49 -8.20 -19.45
N PRO A 104 12.69 -7.06 -18.76
CA PRO A 104 13.53 -7.02 -17.57
C PRO A 104 13.08 -8.06 -16.55
N THR A 105 14.03 -8.60 -15.81
CA THR A 105 13.73 -9.57 -14.76
C THR A 105 13.40 -8.88 -13.44
N VAL A 106 12.68 -9.59 -12.57
CA VAL A 106 12.46 -9.16 -11.18
C VAL A 106 13.80 -8.91 -10.47
N SER A 107 14.80 -9.75 -10.72
CA SER A 107 16.14 -9.62 -10.16
C SER A 107 16.81 -8.30 -10.56
N GLU A 108 16.68 -7.87 -11.82
CA GLU A 108 17.21 -6.57 -12.26
C GLU A 108 16.53 -5.40 -11.56
N THR A 109 15.21 -5.47 -11.37
CA THR A 109 14.46 -4.45 -10.60
C THR A 109 14.93 -4.40 -9.14
N MET A 110 15.14 -5.55 -8.52
CA MET A 110 15.64 -5.66 -7.14
C MET A 110 17.08 -5.16 -7.01
N THR A 111 17.95 -5.45 -7.98
CA THR A 111 19.31 -4.91 -8.04
C THR A 111 19.28 -3.39 -8.14
N LYS A 112 18.48 -2.84 -9.06
CA LYS A 112 18.33 -1.39 -9.23
C LYS A 112 17.81 -0.71 -7.96
N PHE A 113 16.89 -1.34 -7.23
CA PHE A 113 16.44 -0.84 -5.93
C PHE A 113 17.59 -0.77 -4.91
N ASN A 114 18.41 -1.82 -4.79
CA ASN A 114 19.54 -1.82 -3.84
C ASN A 114 20.63 -0.82 -4.24
N GLU A 115 20.81 -0.53 -5.54
CA GLU A 115 21.73 0.51 -6.01
C GLU A 115 21.22 1.92 -5.67
N LEU A 116 19.91 2.16 -5.83
CA LEU A 116 19.28 3.45 -5.51
C LEU A 116 19.14 3.68 -4.00
N PHE A 117 18.99 2.60 -3.22
CA PHE A 117 18.89 2.64 -1.77
C PHE A 117 19.89 1.66 -1.13
N PRO A 118 21.18 2.03 -1.02
CA PRO A 118 22.23 1.15 -0.50
C PRO A 118 22.19 0.99 1.03
N ARG A 119 21.24 1.65 1.71
CA ARG A 119 21.15 1.67 3.17
C ARG A 119 20.37 0.44 3.67
N PRO A 120 20.71 -0.09 4.85
CA PRO A 120 19.95 -1.21 5.43
C PRO A 120 18.50 -0.81 5.72
N VAL A 121 17.54 -1.54 5.15
CA VAL A 121 16.11 -1.38 5.44
C VAL A 121 15.73 -2.37 6.55
N PRO A 122 15.04 -1.96 7.64
CA PRO A 122 14.57 -2.89 8.66
C PRO A 122 13.68 -3.97 8.05
N SER A 123 13.79 -5.21 8.54
CA SER A 123 13.18 -6.41 7.94
C SER A 123 11.68 -6.28 7.68
N VAL A 124 10.93 -5.66 8.61
CA VAL A 124 9.49 -5.44 8.50
C VAL A 124 9.15 -4.65 7.23
N TYR A 125 9.86 -3.54 6.98
CA TYR A 125 9.68 -2.73 5.78
C TYR A 125 10.24 -3.40 4.54
N ARG A 126 11.39 -4.09 4.67
CA ARG A 126 12.01 -4.79 3.54
C ARG A 126 11.07 -5.83 2.94
N ASN A 127 10.33 -6.57 3.75
CA ASN A 127 9.38 -7.57 3.27
C ASN A 127 8.29 -6.95 2.39
N ILE A 128 7.65 -5.87 2.87
CA ILE A 128 6.60 -5.15 2.16
C ILE A 128 7.14 -4.52 0.87
N ILE A 129 8.30 -3.87 0.93
CA ILE A 129 8.93 -3.27 -0.26
C ILE A 129 9.28 -4.32 -1.30
N SER A 130 9.80 -5.48 -0.87
CA SER A 130 10.08 -6.60 -1.79
C SER A 130 8.80 -7.08 -2.47
N GLU A 131 7.72 -7.22 -1.71
CA GLU A 131 6.42 -7.63 -2.24
C GLU A 131 5.88 -6.61 -3.25
N ILE A 132 5.95 -5.32 -2.95
CA ILE A 132 5.55 -4.23 -3.86
C ILE A 132 6.40 -4.28 -5.14
N LEU A 133 7.73 -4.39 -5.03
CA LEU A 133 8.64 -4.45 -6.17
C LEU A 133 8.31 -5.66 -7.06
N MET A 134 8.18 -6.85 -6.49
CA MET A 134 7.90 -8.07 -7.26
C MET A 134 6.52 -8.02 -7.91
N THR A 135 5.47 -7.72 -7.15
CA THR A 135 4.10 -7.74 -7.66
C THR A 135 3.85 -6.64 -8.70
N THR A 136 4.42 -5.45 -8.48
CA THR A 136 4.31 -4.34 -9.44
C THR A 136 5.12 -4.61 -10.70
N HIS A 137 6.32 -5.20 -10.58
CA HIS A 137 7.10 -5.61 -11.75
C HIS A 137 6.32 -6.61 -12.62
N LEU A 138 5.77 -7.66 -12.01
CA LEU A 138 5.00 -8.67 -12.73
C LEU A 138 3.74 -8.09 -13.41
N ALA A 139 3.07 -7.16 -12.73
CA ALA A 139 1.93 -6.45 -13.31
C ALA A 139 2.39 -5.58 -14.49
N LYS A 140 3.38 -4.71 -14.29
CA LYS A 140 3.87 -3.74 -15.29
C LYS A 140 4.30 -4.42 -16.59
N HIS A 141 4.92 -5.59 -16.49
CA HIS A 141 5.41 -6.34 -17.65
C HIS A 141 4.38 -7.34 -18.21
N CYS A 142 3.17 -7.41 -17.65
CA CYS A 142 2.06 -8.13 -18.26
C CYS A 142 1.51 -7.31 -19.44
N ALA A 143 1.33 -7.94 -20.60
CA ALA A 143 0.83 -7.28 -21.80
C ALA A 143 -0.57 -6.65 -21.64
N MET A 144 -1.37 -7.17 -20.71
CA MET A 144 -2.71 -6.67 -20.40
C MET A 144 -2.71 -5.45 -19.45
N TRP A 145 -1.59 -5.18 -18.79
CA TRP A 145 -1.53 -4.13 -17.79
C TRP A 145 -1.32 -2.77 -18.43
N LYS A 146 -2.03 -1.78 -17.89
CA LYS A 146 -1.89 -0.37 -18.25
C LYS A 146 -1.81 0.42 -16.96
N TYR A 147 -0.98 1.46 -16.98
CA TYR A 147 -0.94 2.43 -15.90
C TYR A 147 -2.26 3.21 -15.85
N ASP A 148 -2.73 3.49 -14.65
CA ASP A 148 -3.93 4.28 -14.39
C ASP A 148 -3.77 5.07 -13.07
N ALA A 149 -4.57 6.12 -12.90
CA ALA A 149 -4.45 7.00 -11.73
C ALA A 149 -4.86 6.33 -10.40
N ILE A 150 -5.73 5.31 -10.42
CA ILE A 150 -6.09 4.54 -9.22
C ILE A 150 -4.92 3.66 -8.78
N PHE A 151 -4.16 3.09 -9.72
CA PHE A 151 -2.89 2.44 -9.43
C PHE A 151 -1.90 3.40 -8.76
N ALA A 152 -1.74 4.61 -9.30
CA ALA A 152 -0.85 5.63 -8.74
C ALA A 152 -1.28 6.03 -7.32
N TYR A 153 -2.58 6.26 -7.13
CA TYR A 153 -3.17 6.55 -5.83
C TYR A 153 -2.92 5.43 -4.82
N GLY A 154 -3.15 4.17 -5.22
CA GLY A 154 -2.87 3.02 -4.37
C GLY A 154 -1.38 2.87 -4.05
N PHE A 155 -0.48 3.11 -5.00
CA PHE A 155 0.96 3.15 -4.75
C PHE A 155 1.29 4.20 -3.68
N ASP A 156 0.84 5.44 -3.86
CA ASP A 156 1.15 6.55 -2.96
C ASP A 156 0.59 6.35 -1.55
N GLU A 157 -0.69 5.95 -1.44
CA GLU A 157 -1.32 5.68 -0.15
C GLU A 157 -0.67 4.52 0.60
N THR A 158 -0.22 3.49 -0.13
CA THR A 158 0.54 2.37 0.44
C THR A 158 1.81 2.88 1.12
N PHE A 159 2.59 3.73 0.45
CA PHE A 159 3.80 4.30 1.03
C PHE A 159 3.53 5.32 2.13
N ASN A 160 2.50 6.16 1.99
CA ASN A 160 2.13 7.13 3.01
C ASN A 160 1.79 6.43 4.33
N GLU A 161 1.00 5.36 4.29
CA GLU A 161 0.63 4.62 5.49
C GLU A 161 1.75 3.74 6.01
N PHE A 162 2.47 3.05 5.12
CA PHE A 162 3.51 2.14 5.56
C PHE A 162 4.75 2.87 6.08
N LEU A 163 5.14 3.99 5.46
CA LEU A 163 6.33 4.71 5.88
C LEU A 163 6.09 5.73 7.01
N GLN A 164 4.84 5.97 7.43
CA GLN A 164 4.55 6.95 8.50
C GLN A 164 5.30 6.68 9.83
N PHE A 165 5.72 5.42 10.05
CA PHE A 165 6.46 4.99 11.24
C PHE A 165 7.88 4.50 10.93
N TYR A 166 8.38 4.78 9.72
CA TYR A 166 9.73 4.41 9.37
C TYR A 166 10.72 5.10 10.33
N PRO A 167 11.71 4.37 10.91
CA PRO A 167 12.54 4.88 12.00
C PRO A 167 13.35 6.14 11.65
N ILE A 168 13.70 6.30 10.37
CA ILE A 168 14.52 7.41 9.88
C ILE A 168 13.67 8.25 8.93
N GLU A 169 13.01 9.28 9.46
CA GLU A 169 12.05 10.09 8.71
C GLU A 169 12.63 10.68 7.42
N SER A 170 13.88 11.14 7.47
CA SER A 170 14.60 11.70 6.32
C SER A 170 14.81 10.70 5.17
N GLU A 171 14.65 9.40 5.41
CA GLU A 171 14.82 8.37 4.39
C GLU A 171 13.51 7.98 3.70
N ARG A 172 12.35 8.37 4.22
CA ARG A 172 11.04 7.96 3.69
C ARG A 172 10.87 8.35 2.23
N THR A 173 11.15 9.61 1.91
CA THR A 173 11.12 10.13 0.54
C THR A 173 12.15 9.43 -0.33
N ALA A 174 13.38 9.22 0.17
CA ALA A 174 14.42 8.51 -0.58
C ALA A 174 14.00 7.07 -0.91
N LEU A 175 13.31 6.39 0.01
CA LEU A 175 12.82 5.04 -0.15
C LEU A 175 11.68 4.96 -1.16
N TYR A 176 10.71 5.87 -1.09
CA TYR A 176 9.66 6.02 -2.10
C TYR A 176 10.26 6.22 -3.50
N HIS A 177 11.19 7.18 -3.63
CA HIS A 177 11.86 7.48 -4.89
C HIS A 177 12.65 6.26 -5.40
N ALA A 178 13.37 5.55 -4.53
CA ALA A 178 14.11 4.36 -4.92
C ALA A 178 13.20 3.26 -5.46
N VAL A 179 12.06 3.01 -4.80
CA VAL A 179 11.09 2.00 -5.27
C VAL A 179 10.47 2.40 -6.61
N ALA A 180 9.94 3.62 -6.72
CA ALA A 180 9.36 4.12 -7.97
C ALA A 180 10.36 4.09 -9.14
N ASN A 181 11.58 4.62 -8.93
CA ASN A 181 12.61 4.64 -9.97
C ASN A 181 13.12 3.23 -10.34
N SER A 182 13.18 2.30 -9.38
CA SER A 182 13.58 0.92 -9.67
C SER A 182 12.58 0.21 -10.56
N LEU A 183 11.28 0.49 -10.38
CA LEU A 183 10.19 0.04 -11.24
C LEU A 183 10.08 0.83 -12.55
N GLY A 184 10.87 1.90 -12.71
CA GLY A 184 10.87 2.75 -13.91
C GLY A 184 9.66 3.68 -14.01
N PHE A 185 9.11 4.10 -12.87
CA PHE A 185 8.13 5.19 -12.78
C PHE A 185 8.81 6.50 -12.37
N SER A 186 8.21 7.64 -12.73
CA SER A 186 8.57 8.93 -12.12
C SER A 186 7.88 9.05 -10.75
N PRO A 187 8.63 9.26 -9.66
CA PRO A 187 8.06 9.56 -8.35
C PRO A 187 7.12 10.78 -8.37
N GLU A 188 7.47 11.79 -9.17
CA GLU A 188 6.73 13.04 -9.27
C GLU A 188 5.40 12.86 -10.00
N GLU A 189 5.38 12.08 -11.09
CA GLU A 189 4.14 11.74 -11.81
C GLU A 189 3.20 10.89 -10.95
N LEU A 190 3.74 9.88 -10.24
CA LEU A 190 2.97 9.07 -9.30
C LEU A 190 2.31 9.93 -8.21
N ALA A 191 3.09 10.80 -7.57
CA ALA A 191 2.58 11.68 -6.51
C ALA A 191 1.54 12.67 -7.04
N LYS A 192 1.75 13.21 -8.25
CA LYS A 192 0.80 14.13 -8.89
C LYS A 192 -0.53 13.44 -9.19
N ASP A 193 -0.49 12.27 -9.84
CA ASP A 193 -1.69 11.52 -10.20
C ASP A 193 -2.43 11.04 -8.95
N ALA A 194 -1.71 10.54 -7.96
CA ALA A 194 -2.29 10.19 -6.65
C ALA A 194 -2.97 11.38 -5.98
N SER A 195 -2.33 12.56 -5.98
CA SER A 195 -2.92 13.78 -5.43
C SER A 195 -4.17 14.22 -6.18
N SER A 196 -4.22 14.02 -7.50
CA SER A 196 -5.41 14.32 -8.31
C SER A 196 -6.59 13.43 -7.91
N VAL A 197 -6.36 12.13 -7.73
CA VAL A 197 -7.39 11.17 -7.27
C VAL A 197 -7.84 11.50 -5.86
N ARG A 198 -6.90 11.81 -4.95
CA ARG A 198 -7.21 12.19 -3.57
C ARG A 198 -8.10 13.43 -3.50
N SER A 199 -7.75 14.46 -4.26
CA SER A 199 -8.52 15.72 -4.31
C SER A 199 -9.89 15.51 -4.95
N TRP A 200 -9.95 14.69 -6.01
CA TRP A 200 -11.22 14.32 -6.62
C TRP A 200 -12.12 13.54 -5.65
N ALA A 201 -11.58 12.60 -4.89
CA ALA A 201 -12.35 11.76 -3.98
C ALA A 201 -12.85 12.51 -2.72
N GLU A 202 -12.25 13.64 -2.38
CA GLU A 202 -12.58 14.40 -1.17
C GLU A 202 -14.07 14.80 -1.15
N GLY A 203 -14.77 14.40 -0.09
CA GLY A 203 -16.19 14.70 0.11
C GLY A 203 -17.15 13.91 -0.79
N LYS A 204 -16.66 13.02 -1.66
CA LYS A 204 -17.52 12.15 -2.48
C LYS A 204 -18.09 11.01 -1.65
N SER A 205 -19.37 10.73 -1.86
CA SER A 205 -20.01 9.52 -1.35
C SER A 205 -19.67 8.31 -2.22
N GLU A 206 -19.94 7.12 -1.71
CA GLU A 206 -19.87 5.87 -2.48
C GLU A 206 -20.68 5.94 -3.79
N ALA A 207 -21.89 6.51 -3.72
CA ALA A 207 -22.75 6.66 -4.90
C ALA A 207 -22.14 7.58 -5.96
N ASP A 208 -21.44 8.65 -5.56
CA ASP A 208 -20.78 9.58 -6.50
C ASP A 208 -19.63 8.88 -7.25
N ILE A 209 -18.88 8.02 -6.56
CA ILE A 209 -17.78 7.25 -7.15
C ILE A 209 -18.32 6.21 -8.14
N PHE A 210 -19.41 5.51 -7.78
CA PHE A 210 -20.06 4.55 -8.68
C PHE A 210 -20.68 5.23 -9.90
N ALA A 211 -21.25 6.43 -9.73
CA ALA A 211 -21.76 7.20 -10.86
C ALA A 211 -20.63 7.56 -11.84
N ALA A 212 -19.46 7.95 -11.33
CA ALA A 212 -18.32 8.32 -12.16
C ALA A 212 -17.71 7.15 -12.95
N SER A 213 -17.86 5.90 -12.51
CA SER A 213 -17.33 4.74 -13.23
C SER A 213 -18.13 4.39 -14.49
N LYS A 214 -19.37 4.88 -14.63
CA LYS A 214 -20.25 4.55 -15.77
C LYS A 214 -19.84 5.33 -17.02
N ALA A 215 -19.95 4.68 -18.18
CA ALA A 215 -19.61 5.29 -19.47
C ALA A 215 -20.43 6.58 -19.72
N GLY A 216 -19.75 7.66 -20.13
CA GLY A 216 -20.39 8.93 -20.42
C GLY A 216 -20.82 9.75 -19.20
N ALA A 217 -20.53 9.29 -17.99
CA ALA A 217 -20.75 10.04 -16.76
C ALA A 217 -19.48 10.79 -16.32
N GLY A 218 -19.65 11.95 -15.67
CA GLY A 218 -18.52 12.75 -15.17
C GLY A 218 -17.67 13.38 -16.29
N ASP A 219 -16.52 13.95 -15.89
CA ASP A 219 -15.53 14.52 -16.81
C ASP A 219 -14.40 13.52 -17.02
N ALA A 220 -14.32 12.91 -18.20
CA ALA A 220 -13.29 11.94 -18.53
C ALA A 220 -11.87 12.56 -18.65
N SER A 221 -11.74 13.89 -18.58
CA SER A 221 -10.44 14.55 -18.43
C SER A 221 -9.88 14.45 -17.00
N GLU A 222 -10.73 14.13 -16.02
CA GLU A 222 -10.32 13.87 -14.64
C GLU A 222 -9.64 12.49 -14.55
N PRO A 223 -8.37 12.40 -14.07
CA PRO A 223 -7.62 11.14 -14.05
C PRO A 223 -8.31 10.02 -13.28
N ALA A 224 -9.00 10.34 -12.17
CA ALA A 224 -9.76 9.38 -11.39
C ALA A 224 -10.95 8.79 -12.18
N VAL A 225 -11.70 9.64 -12.87
CA VAL A 225 -12.86 9.23 -13.69
C VAL A 225 -12.39 8.37 -14.85
N ALA A 226 -11.34 8.82 -15.56
CA ALA A 226 -10.74 8.06 -16.66
C ALA A 226 -10.28 6.67 -16.21
N ALA A 227 -9.64 6.56 -15.05
CA ALA A 227 -9.17 5.29 -14.50
C ALA A 227 -10.33 4.36 -14.07
N LEU A 228 -11.39 4.89 -13.48
CA LEU A 228 -12.59 4.10 -13.13
C LEU A 228 -13.33 3.60 -14.38
N GLN A 229 -13.47 4.47 -15.39
CA GLN A 229 -14.11 4.12 -16.65
C GLN A 229 -13.27 3.15 -17.49
N TYR A 230 -11.94 3.22 -17.41
CA TYR A 230 -11.05 2.26 -18.06
C TYR A 230 -11.40 0.82 -17.64
N VAL A 231 -11.59 0.57 -16.35
CA VAL A 231 -11.95 -0.76 -15.85
C VAL A 231 -13.36 -1.15 -16.28
N ALA A 232 -14.33 -0.25 -16.08
CA ALA A 232 -15.74 -0.53 -16.37
C ALA A 232 -16.02 -0.82 -17.85
N ASN A 233 -15.19 -0.29 -18.76
CA ASN A 233 -15.33 -0.44 -20.20
C ASN A 233 -14.28 -1.39 -20.81
N ALA A 234 -13.51 -2.11 -19.98
CA ALA A 234 -12.49 -3.01 -20.47
C ALA A 234 -13.10 -4.26 -21.12
N ASP A 235 -12.76 -4.49 -22.39
CA ASP A 235 -13.05 -5.74 -23.07
C ASP A 235 -12.21 -6.90 -22.53
N GLU A 236 -12.50 -8.10 -23.02
CA GLU A 236 -11.70 -9.30 -22.76
C GLU A 236 -10.22 -9.03 -23.03
N PHE A 237 -9.39 -9.27 -22.00
CA PHE A 237 -7.96 -9.02 -21.98
C PHE A 237 -7.49 -7.56 -22.06
N ASP A 238 -8.37 -6.56 -21.88
CA ASP A 238 -7.96 -5.14 -21.84
C ASP A 238 -7.61 -4.59 -20.46
N PHE A 239 -7.92 -5.35 -19.41
CA PHE A 239 -7.64 -4.99 -18.03
C PHE A 239 -6.85 -6.07 -17.31
N TYR A 240 -5.79 -5.65 -16.60
CA TYR A 240 -5.08 -6.48 -15.65
C TYR A 240 -5.19 -5.88 -14.26
N TYR A 241 -5.84 -6.62 -13.36
CA TYR A 241 -5.87 -6.26 -11.95
C TYR A 241 -4.46 -6.31 -11.35
N SER A 242 -3.97 -5.16 -10.89
CA SER A 242 -2.76 -5.06 -10.09
C SER A 242 -3.11 -4.85 -8.62
N ARG A 243 -2.26 -5.36 -7.73
CA ARG A 243 -2.40 -5.20 -6.28
C ARG A 243 -2.62 -3.75 -5.86
N LEU A 244 -1.79 -2.85 -6.38
CA LEU A 244 -1.85 -1.43 -6.04
C LEU A 244 -3.10 -0.75 -6.58
N HIS A 245 -3.64 -1.15 -7.74
CA HIS A 245 -4.97 -0.70 -8.16
C HIS A 245 -6.04 -1.14 -7.15
N GLY A 246 -5.98 -2.39 -6.67
CA GLY A 246 -6.84 -2.90 -5.61
C GLY A 246 -6.79 -2.07 -4.33
N ILE A 247 -5.58 -1.75 -3.86
CA ILE A 247 -5.39 -0.87 -2.69
C ILE A 247 -5.94 0.53 -2.97
N GLY A 248 -5.78 1.07 -4.19
CA GLY A 248 -6.41 2.34 -4.58
C GLY A 248 -7.93 2.32 -4.43
N VAL A 249 -8.58 1.23 -4.86
CA VAL A 249 -10.03 1.02 -4.66
C VAL A 249 -10.39 0.93 -3.17
N ILE A 250 -9.63 0.17 -2.37
CA ILE A 250 -9.83 0.08 -0.91
C ILE A 250 -9.69 1.46 -0.24
N LYS A 251 -8.77 2.30 -0.72
CA LYS A 251 -8.58 3.65 -0.20
C LYS A 251 -9.72 4.58 -0.59
N LEU A 252 -10.27 4.46 -1.80
CA LEU A 252 -11.51 5.14 -2.18
C LEU A 252 -12.70 4.71 -1.31
N MET A 253 -12.83 3.41 -0.99
CA MET A 253 -13.85 2.91 -0.05
C MET A 253 -13.74 3.61 1.30
N ALA A 254 -12.55 3.61 1.89
CA ALA A 254 -12.30 4.25 3.16
C ALA A 254 -12.57 5.77 3.11
N GLY A 255 -12.16 6.44 2.04
CA GLY A 255 -12.39 7.88 1.82
C GLY A 255 -13.87 8.24 1.69
N ALA A 256 -14.68 7.36 1.12
CA ALA A 256 -16.14 7.49 1.02
C ALA A 256 -16.88 7.13 2.33
N GLY A 257 -16.16 6.77 3.40
CA GLY A 257 -16.73 6.38 4.69
C GLY A 257 -17.31 4.97 4.72
N VAL A 258 -16.93 4.11 3.78
CA VAL A 258 -17.38 2.71 3.71
C VAL A 258 -16.54 1.85 4.64
N GLU A 259 -17.19 1.04 5.47
CA GLU A 259 -16.50 0.06 6.31
C GLU A 259 -15.82 -1.00 5.45
N LEU A 260 -14.55 -1.28 5.73
CA LEU A 260 -13.74 -2.20 4.95
C LEU A 260 -14.07 -3.66 5.33
N THR A 261 -15.12 -4.20 4.71
CA THR A 261 -15.55 -5.60 4.91
C THR A 261 -15.51 -6.37 3.59
N PRO A 262 -15.36 -7.71 3.61
CA PRO A 262 -15.48 -8.54 2.42
C PRO A 262 -16.80 -8.35 1.66
N GLU A 263 -17.89 -8.06 2.37
CA GLU A 263 -19.20 -7.78 1.79
C GLU A 263 -19.20 -6.47 1.01
N ASN A 264 -18.70 -5.38 1.62
CA ASN A 264 -18.58 -4.09 0.96
C ASN A 264 -17.60 -4.13 -0.22
N ALA A 265 -16.47 -4.82 -0.07
CA ALA A 265 -15.54 -5.05 -1.17
C ALA A 265 -16.21 -5.83 -2.32
N GLY A 266 -17.06 -6.80 -2.00
CA GLY A 266 -17.86 -7.52 -2.99
C GLY A 266 -18.78 -6.61 -3.79
N ARG A 267 -19.47 -5.69 -3.11
CA ARG A 267 -20.35 -4.69 -3.74
C ARG A 267 -19.58 -3.70 -4.62
N TRP A 268 -18.44 -3.19 -4.12
CA TRP A 268 -17.56 -2.32 -4.91
C TRP A 268 -16.98 -3.03 -6.13
N SER A 269 -16.68 -4.32 -6.00
CA SER A 269 -16.25 -5.15 -7.11
C SER A 269 -17.30 -5.23 -8.21
N ASP A 270 -18.55 -5.46 -7.84
CA ASP A 270 -19.66 -5.55 -8.79
C ASP A 270 -19.91 -4.18 -9.48
N GLU A 271 -19.83 -3.07 -8.74
CA GLU A 271 -20.09 -1.73 -9.29
C GLU A 271 -18.98 -1.15 -10.16
N LEU A 272 -17.72 -1.45 -9.81
CA LEU A 272 -16.52 -0.97 -10.53
C LEU A 272 -15.97 -1.98 -11.53
N GLN A 273 -16.60 -3.15 -11.65
CA GLN A 273 -16.20 -4.22 -12.57
C GLN A 273 -14.77 -4.76 -12.32
N VAL A 274 -14.27 -4.64 -11.08
CA VAL A 274 -12.98 -5.26 -10.68
C VAL A 274 -13.21 -6.71 -10.23
N PRO A 275 -12.24 -7.64 -10.38
CA PRO A 275 -12.45 -9.04 -10.00
C PRO A 275 -12.65 -9.24 -8.48
N LYS A 276 -13.85 -9.70 -8.10
CA LYS A 276 -14.30 -9.88 -6.70
C LYS A 276 -13.33 -10.66 -5.82
N ALA A 277 -12.95 -11.86 -6.27
CA ALA A 277 -12.04 -12.72 -5.53
C ALA A 277 -10.68 -12.02 -5.27
N LYS A 278 -10.20 -11.21 -6.22
CA LYS A 278 -8.94 -10.48 -6.07
C LYS A 278 -9.08 -9.31 -5.10
N LEU A 279 -10.14 -8.49 -5.23
CA LEU A 279 -10.34 -7.35 -4.35
C LEU A 279 -10.57 -7.79 -2.89
N THR A 280 -11.40 -8.81 -2.65
CA THR A 280 -11.63 -9.34 -1.30
C THR A 280 -10.37 -9.95 -0.69
N THR A 281 -9.58 -10.68 -1.48
CA THR A 281 -8.29 -11.23 -1.01
C THR A 281 -7.28 -10.12 -0.71
N GLU A 282 -7.25 -9.08 -1.56
CA GLU A 282 -6.37 -7.93 -1.36
C GLU A 282 -6.73 -7.19 -0.08
N LEU A 283 -8.02 -6.98 0.20
CA LEU A 283 -8.47 -6.35 1.43
C LEU A 283 -7.90 -7.06 2.67
N GLY A 284 -8.09 -8.38 2.78
CA GLY A 284 -7.56 -9.13 3.92
C GLY A 284 -6.03 -9.12 4.01
N THR A 285 -5.35 -9.12 2.86
CA THR A 285 -3.88 -9.04 2.81
C THR A 285 -3.37 -7.68 3.25
N TYR A 286 -4.03 -6.61 2.79
CA TYR A 286 -3.73 -5.24 3.14
C TYR A 286 -3.97 -4.98 4.64
N GLU A 287 -5.10 -5.41 5.20
CA GLU A 287 -5.36 -5.31 6.65
C GLU A 287 -4.31 -6.05 7.47
N ALA A 288 -3.94 -7.27 7.07
CA ALA A 288 -2.89 -8.02 7.76
C ALA A 288 -1.52 -7.33 7.68
N ALA A 289 -1.21 -6.64 6.57
CA ALA A 289 0.03 -5.86 6.44
C ALA A 289 0.02 -4.63 7.35
N VAL A 290 -1.10 -3.90 7.41
CA VAL A 290 -1.29 -2.75 8.31
C VAL A 290 -1.16 -3.16 9.78
N GLU A 291 -1.77 -4.27 10.20
CA GLU A 291 -1.67 -4.75 11.59
C GLU A 291 -0.24 -5.17 11.96
N ARG A 292 0.50 -5.81 11.05
CA ARG A 292 1.92 -6.12 11.27
C ARG A 292 2.77 -4.87 11.44
N LEU A 293 2.45 -3.80 10.70
CA LEU A 293 3.15 -2.52 10.81
C LEU A 293 2.86 -1.80 12.12
N LYS A 294 1.60 -1.79 12.58
CA LYS A 294 1.24 -1.24 13.90
C LYS A 294 1.95 -1.98 15.03
N ALA A 295 2.05 -3.31 14.95
CA ALA A 295 2.80 -4.09 15.92
C ALA A 295 4.31 -3.76 15.91
N ALA A 296 4.88 -3.56 14.71
CA ALA A 296 6.28 -3.17 14.57
C ALA A 296 6.54 -1.73 15.07
N GLU A 297 5.60 -0.80 14.84
CA GLU A 297 5.65 0.56 15.36
C GLU A 297 5.76 0.56 16.89
N GLN A 298 4.88 -0.18 17.58
CA GLN A 298 4.92 -0.30 19.04
C GLN A 298 6.28 -0.79 19.53
N LEU A 299 6.84 -1.82 18.87
CA LEU A 299 8.17 -2.33 19.19
C LEU A 299 9.27 -1.28 18.96
N PHE A 300 9.24 -0.54 17.85
CA PHE A 300 10.24 0.50 17.58
C PHE A 300 10.14 1.67 18.56
N ALA A 301 8.92 2.08 18.94
CA ALA A 301 8.70 3.10 19.95
C ALA A 301 9.26 2.67 21.32
N GLU A 302 9.05 1.41 21.72
CA GLU A 302 9.63 0.85 22.95
C GLU A 302 11.16 0.81 22.92
N ILE A 303 11.76 0.42 21.79
CA ILE A 303 13.21 0.41 21.61
C ILE A 303 13.77 1.83 21.70
N ALA A 304 13.17 2.79 21.01
CA ALA A 304 13.58 4.19 21.03
C ALA A 304 13.50 4.78 22.45
N ALA A 305 12.41 4.52 23.18
CA ALA A 305 12.24 4.96 24.56
C ALA A 305 13.30 4.33 25.49
N ARG A 306 13.61 3.04 25.30
CA ARG A 306 14.64 2.34 26.06
C ARG A 306 16.03 2.93 25.81
N ASP A 307 16.37 3.21 24.55
CA ASP A 307 17.69 3.72 24.19
C ASP A 307 17.87 5.19 24.60
N ALA A 308 16.81 5.99 24.55
CA ALA A 308 16.79 7.33 25.13
C ALA A 308 17.05 7.28 26.64
N ARG A 309 16.38 6.39 27.37
CA ARG A 309 16.59 6.21 28.82
C ARG A 309 18.02 5.81 29.16
N LYS A 310 18.57 4.80 28.48
CA LYS A 310 19.98 4.39 28.67
C LYS A 310 20.96 5.50 28.36
N THR A 311 20.67 6.31 27.34
CA THR A 311 21.54 7.42 26.95
C THR A 311 21.50 8.53 28.00
N ALA A 312 20.31 8.86 28.52
CA ALA A 312 20.15 9.78 29.63
C ALA A 312 20.87 9.29 30.89
N GLU A 313 20.66 8.04 31.31
CA GLU A 313 21.34 7.41 32.45
C GLU A 313 22.89 7.45 32.30
N ARG A 314 23.40 7.29 31.07
CA ARG A 314 24.85 7.36 30.79
C ARG A 314 25.38 8.80 30.86
N LEU A 315 24.60 9.77 30.40
CA LEU A 315 24.98 11.19 30.47
C LEU A 315 24.94 11.70 31.91
N GLU A 316 23.93 11.31 32.68
CA GLU A 316 23.80 11.61 34.10
C GLU A 316 24.97 11.04 34.90
N ARG A 317 25.29 9.75 34.72
CA ARG A 317 26.45 9.13 35.39
C ARG A 317 27.77 9.81 35.04
N ARG A 318 27.94 10.26 33.79
CA ARG A 318 29.15 11.03 33.39
C ARG A 318 29.18 12.41 34.03
N ALA A 319 28.04 13.07 34.17
CA ALA A 319 27.94 14.36 34.85
C ALA A 319 28.23 14.22 36.35
N GLU A 320 27.71 13.16 37.00
CA GLU A 320 27.99 12.84 38.41
C GLU A 320 29.48 12.54 38.63
N GLN A 321 30.11 11.75 37.76
CA GLN A 321 31.55 11.47 37.81
C GLN A 321 32.38 12.74 37.64
N ALA A 322 32.06 13.58 36.67
CA ALA A 322 32.76 14.84 36.46
C ALA A 322 32.58 15.82 37.64
N ALA A 323 31.41 15.84 38.27
CA ALA A 323 31.16 16.66 39.46
C ALA A 323 31.96 16.15 40.68
N ALA A 324 32.04 14.83 40.87
CA ALA A 324 32.83 14.22 41.94
C ALA A 324 34.32 14.51 41.79
N GLU A 325 34.88 14.35 40.57
CA GLU A 325 36.28 14.67 40.27
C GLU A 325 36.59 16.16 40.49
N ALA A 326 35.66 17.07 40.15
CA ALA A 326 35.83 18.50 40.41
C ALA A 326 35.86 18.83 41.91
N THR A 327 34.97 18.22 42.71
CA THR A 327 34.98 18.40 44.17
C THR A 327 36.21 17.80 44.84
N GLU A 328 36.76 16.71 44.31
CA GLU A 328 37.99 16.10 44.83
C GLU A 328 39.20 17.01 44.53
N ALA A 329 39.27 17.57 43.31
CA ALA A 329 40.30 18.53 42.93
C ALA A 329 40.25 19.86 43.72
N GLU A 330 39.06 20.34 44.09
CA GLU A 330 38.91 21.53 44.96
C GLU A 330 39.33 21.27 46.41
N ASN A 331 39.16 20.04 46.92
CA ASN A 331 39.55 19.69 48.29
C ASN A 331 41.06 19.38 48.42
N GLU A 332 41.75 19.08 47.31
CA GLU A 332 43.20 18.86 47.27
C GLU A 332 44.03 20.14 47.01
N ALA A 333 43.38 21.28 46.73
CA ALA A 333 44.00 22.58 46.47
C ALA A 333 44.04 23.49 47.71
#